data_AF-A0A5E6TVU0-F1
#
_entry.id   AF-A0A5E6TVU0-F1
#
_cell.length_a   1.000
_cell.length_b   1.000
_cell.length_c   1.000
_cell.angle_alpha   90.00
_cell.angle_beta   90.00
_cell.angle_gamma   90.00
#
_symmetry.space_group_name_H-M   'P 1'
#
loop_
_entity.id
_entity.type
_entity.pdbx_description
1 polymer ?
#
loop_
_entity_poly.entity_id
_entity_poly.type
_entity_poly.pdbx_seq_one_letter_code
_entity_poly.pdbx_strand_id
1 'polypeptide(L)' 'MAADRRMKTIHDDLQTAAADLERVSLDLRGHVLYLQHSIHQADAAAVLGRIAGLKTSVDDLRGVAGTISY' A
#
# COMPACT_ATOMS: atom_id res chain seq x y z
N MET A 1 2.66 22.35 20.85
CA MET A 1 4.12 22.08 20.86
C MET A 1 4.48 20.58 20.99
N ALA A 2 4.00 19.82 21.98
CA ALA A 2 4.26 18.36 22.06
C ALA A 2 3.22 17.53 21.27
N ALA A 3 1.95 17.93 21.32
CA ALA A 3 0.86 17.31 20.56
C ALA A 3 1.08 17.43 19.04
N ASP A 4 1.44 18.62 18.54
CA ASP A 4 1.71 18.85 17.11
C ASP A 4 2.87 17.98 16.59
N ARG A 5 3.92 17.79 17.42
CA ARG A 5 5.02 16.88 17.07
C ARG A 5 4.58 15.43 16.95
N ARG A 6 3.75 14.96 17.89
CA ARG A 6 3.19 13.60 17.84
C ARG A 6 2.29 13.43 16.62
N MET A 7 1.50 14.44 16.31
CA MET A 7 0.58 14.44 15.18
C MET A 7 1.33 14.41 13.85
N LYS A 8 2.42 15.19 13.73
CA LYS A 8 3.35 15.11 12.60
C LYS A 8 3.98 13.73 12.45
N THR A 9 4.45 13.11 13.53
CA THR A 9 5.02 11.75 13.46
C THR A 9 4.01 10.74 12.94
N ILE A 10 2.76 10.78 13.43
CA ILE A 10 1.70 9.88 12.93
C ILE A 10 1.44 10.13 11.45
N HIS A 11 1.37 11.39 11.01
CA HIS A 11 1.24 11.71 9.59
C HIS A 11 2.37 11.08 8.76
N ASP A 12 3.62 11.26 9.19
CA ASP A 12 4.80 10.77 8.46
C ASP A 12 4.86 9.23 8.43
N ASP A 13 4.47 8.58 9.54
CA ASP A 13 4.38 7.12 9.63
C ASP A 13 3.31 6.56 8.67
N LEU A 14 2.14 7.20 8.58
CA LEU A 14 1.08 6.81 7.65
C LEU A 14 1.52 6.94 6.19
N GLN A 15 2.21 8.03 5.84
CA GLN A 15 2.75 8.23 4.50
C GLN A 15 3.83 7.19 4.16
N THR A 16 4.70 6.87 5.12
CA THR A 16 5.75 5.85 4.95
C THR A 16 5.15 4.47 4.75
N ALA A 17 4.18 4.08 5.60
CA ALA A 17 3.47 2.82 5.45
C ALA A 17 2.76 2.71 4.10
N ALA A 18 2.11 3.79 3.64
CA ALA A 18 1.49 3.83 2.32
C ALA A 18 2.51 3.61 1.19
N ALA A 19 3.67 4.26 1.25
CA ALA A 19 4.73 4.08 0.26
C ALA A 19 5.29 2.64 0.25
N ASP A 20 5.43 2.02 1.41
CA ASP A 20 5.89 0.62 1.52
C ASP A 20 4.88 -0.36 0.90
N LEU A 21 3.58 -0.16 1.12
CA LEU A 21 2.53 -1.00 0.52
C LEU A 21 2.47 -0.83 -1.01
N GLU A 22 2.72 0.36 -1.54
CA GLU A 22 2.85 0.58 -2.98
C GLU A 22 4.04 -0.18 -3.57
N ARG A 23 5.18 -0.15 -2.88
CA ARG A 23 6.37 -0.90 -3.29
C ARG A 23 6.10 -2.40 -3.33
N VAL A 24 5.48 -2.95 -2.28
CA VAL A 24 5.07 -4.36 -2.25
C VAL A 24 4.11 -4.68 -3.39
N SER A 25 3.15 -3.80 -3.69
CA SER A 25 2.22 -3.96 -4.80
C SER A 25 2.91 -4.01 -6.16
N LEU A 26 3.96 -3.21 -6.35
CA LEU A 26 4.81 -3.21 -7.55
C LEU A 26 5.59 -4.52 -7.69
N ASP A 27 6.21 -4.99 -6.60
CA ASP A 27 6.97 -6.24 -6.60
C ASP A 27 6.06 -7.45 -6.92
N LEU A 28 4.84 -7.45 -6.38
CA LEU A 28 3.81 -8.45 -6.67
C LEU A 28 3.33 -8.41 -8.13
N ARG A 29 3.29 -7.25 -8.79
CA ARG A 29 2.97 -7.18 -10.22
C ARG A 29 3.99 -7.92 -11.08
N GLY A 30 5.27 -7.84 -10.74
CA GLY A 30 6.31 -8.64 -11.41
C GLY A 30 6.03 -10.15 -11.29
N HIS A 31 5.59 -10.60 -10.12
CA HIS A 31 5.22 -12.00 -9.89
C HIS A 31 3.96 -12.41 -10.65
N VAL A 32 2.96 -11.53 -10.75
CA VAL A 32 1.76 -11.79 -11.58
C VAL A 32 2.14 -12.05 -13.02
N LEU A 33 3.03 -11.26 -13.62
CA LEU A 33 3.47 -11.44 -15.00
C LEU A 33 4.11 -12.83 -15.19
N TYR A 34 4.95 -13.25 -14.25
CA TYR A 34 5.52 -14.59 -14.26
C TYR A 34 4.44 -15.68 -14.18
N LEU A 35 3.48 -15.56 -13.24
CA LEU A 35 2.42 -16.54 -13.04
C LEU A 35 1.47 -16.63 -14.24
N GLN A 36 1.16 -15.51 -14.91
CA GLN A 36 0.30 -15.46 -16.09
C GLN A 36 0.86 -16.24 -17.28
N HIS A 37 2.18 -16.30 -17.40
CA HIS A 37 2.87 -17.07 -18.43
C HIS A 37 3.21 -18.51 -18.02
N SER A 38 2.76 -18.92 -16.84
CA SER A 38 2.92 -20.28 -16.31
C SER A 38 1.58 -21.03 -16.28
N ILE A 39 1.59 -22.27 -15.79
CA ILE A 39 0.38 -23.04 -15.51
C ILE A 39 -0.45 -22.47 -14.33
N HIS A 40 0.09 -21.51 -13.58
CA HIS A 40 -0.47 -20.95 -12.34
C HIS A 40 -1.33 -19.69 -12.56
N GLN A 41 -2.15 -19.66 -13.62
CA GLN A 41 -2.99 -18.49 -13.94
C GLN A 41 -4.00 -18.15 -12.85
N ALA A 42 -4.52 -19.16 -12.13
CA ALA A 42 -5.40 -18.94 -10.98
C ALA A 42 -4.69 -18.19 -9.83
N ASP A 43 -3.42 -18.52 -9.58
CA ASP A 43 -2.61 -17.84 -8.57
C ASP A 43 -2.34 -16.39 -8.98
N ALA A 44 -2.16 -16.13 -10.28
CA ALA A 44 -2.03 -14.77 -10.80
C ALA A 44 -3.27 -13.91 -10.49
N ALA A 45 -4.48 -14.46 -10.63
CA ALA A 45 -5.71 -13.77 -10.29
C ALA A 45 -5.83 -13.49 -8.77
N ALA A 46 -5.43 -14.45 -7.93
CA ALA A 46 -5.39 -14.26 -6.49
C ALA A 46 -4.41 -13.15 -6.07
N VAL A 47 -3.22 -13.10 -6.68
CA VAL A 47 -2.23 -12.04 -6.41
C VAL A 47 -2.72 -10.68 -6.90
N LEU A 48 -3.41 -10.62 -8.04
CA LEU A 48 -4.08 -9.39 -8.50
C LEU A 48 -5.10 -8.87 -7.49
N GLY A 49 -5.89 -9.77 -6.87
CA GLY A 49 -6.80 -9.42 -5.79
C GLY A 49 -6.08 -8.82 -4.58
N ARG A 50 -4.93 -9.38 -4.19
CA ARG A 50 -4.08 -8.84 -3.11
C ARG A 50 -3.55 -7.45 -3.44
N ILE A 51 -3.07 -7.24 -4.68
CA ILE A 51 -2.62 -5.92 -5.16
C ILE A 51 -3.75 -4.88 -5.09
N ALA A 52 -4.98 -5.27 -5.45
CA ALA A 52 -6.13 -4.38 -5.33
C ALA A 52 -6.40 -4.00 -3.86
N GLY A 53 -6.35 -4.95 -2.94
CA GLY A 53 -6.51 -4.70 -1.50
C GLY A 53 -5.42 -3.77 -0.94
N LEU A 54 -4.16 -3.97 -1.33
CA LEU A 54 -3.06 -3.09 -0.92
C LEU A 54 -3.27 -1.65 -1.40
N LYS A 55 -3.75 -1.46 -2.63
CA LYS A 55 -4.10 -0.13 -3.13
C LYS A 55 -5.18 0.55 -2.31
N THR A 56 -6.24 -0.18 -1.94
CA THR A 56 -7.28 0.36 -1.05
C THR A 56 -6.68 0.79 0.30
N SER A 57 -5.80 -0.04 0.90
CA SER A 57 -5.13 0.35 2.14
C SER A 57 -4.24 1.57 1.99
N VAL A 58 -3.54 1.73 0.87
CA VAL A 58 -2.73 2.93 0.57
C VAL A 58 -3.61 4.18 0.51
N ASP A 59 -4.73 4.10 -0.21
CA ASP A 59 -5.67 5.20 -0.36
C ASP A 59 -6.26 5.59 1.01
N ASP A 60 -6.61 4.62 1.84
CA ASP A 60 -7.09 4.84 3.20
C ASP A 60 -6.04 5.53 4.09
N LEU A 61 -4.79 5.03 4.09
CA LEU A 61 -3.69 5.59 4.88
C LEU A 61 -3.42 7.05 4.49
N ARG A 62 -3.37 7.34 3.18
CA ARG A 62 -3.17 8.70 2.67
C ARG A 62 -4.36 9.59 2.95
N GLY A 63 -5.58 9.06 2.88
CA GLY A 63 -6.80 9.76 3.25
C GLY A 63 -6.76 10.22 4.69
N VAL A 64 -6.45 9.31 5.63
CA VAL A 64 -6.29 9.64 7.05
C VAL A 64 -5.16 10.64 7.27
N ALA A 65 -3.99 10.41 6.67
CA ALA A 65 -2.87 11.36 6.77
C ALA A 65 -3.26 12.76 6.28
N GLY A 66 -4.03 12.87 5.20
CA GLY A 66 -4.53 14.15 4.68
C GLY A 66 -5.48 14.89 5.62
N THR A 67 -6.13 14.20 6.56
CA THR A 67 -6.95 14.85 7.61
C THR A 67 -6.13 15.39 8.77
N ILE A 68 -4.87 14.96 8.89
CA ILE A 68 -3.99 15.36 9.98
C ILE A 68 -3.38 16.74 9.67
N SER A 69 -3.84 17.75 10.40
CA SER A 69 -3.29 19.10 10.40
C SER A 69 -2.54 19.35 11.72
N TYR A 70 -1.34 19.94 11.66
CA TYR A 70 -0.48 20.20 12.82
C TYR A 70 0.33 21.49 12.67
#